data_AF-A0A140K6P6-F1
#
_entry.id   AF-A0A140K6P6-F1
#
_cell.length_a   1.000
_cell.length_b   1.000
_cell.length_c   1.000
_cell.angle_alpha   90.00
_cell.angle_beta   90.00
_cell.angle_gamma   90.00
#
_symmetry.space_group_name_H-M   'P 1'
#
loop_
_entity.id
_entity.type
_entity.pdbx_description
1 polymer ?
#
loop_
_entity_poly.entity_id
_entity_poly.type
_entity_poly.pdbx_seq_one_letter_code
_entity_poly.pdbx_strand_id
1 'polypeptide(L)' 'MDKSLINTCNECGSLYYQQTSKMSSLCSECSHVLYGYELCIHEFKNGRCEKCYWDGSVSEYIKGLKQAKS' A
#
# COMPACT_ATOMS: atom_id res chain seq x y z
N MET A 1 6.95 -17.97 13.77
CA MET A 1 6.49 -16.59 13.54
C MET A 1 7.07 -16.17 12.20
N ASP A 2 6.24 -16.21 11.15
CA ASP A 2 6.66 -15.78 9.81
C ASP A 2 7.02 -14.30 9.89
N LYS A 3 8.32 -14.00 9.77
CA LYS A 3 8.85 -12.66 9.93
C LYS A 3 8.58 -11.92 8.62
N SER A 4 7.35 -11.46 8.42
CA SER A 4 6.98 -10.68 7.24
C SER A 4 7.92 -9.49 7.12
N LEU A 5 8.64 -9.41 5.99
CA LEU A 5 9.59 -8.33 5.77
C LEU A 5 8.80 -7.03 5.58
N ILE A 6 8.96 -6.10 6.51
CA ILE A 6 8.35 -4.78 6.43
C ILE A 6 9.27 -3.90 5.60
N ASN A 7 8.71 -3.24 4.58
CA ASN A 7 9.41 -2.24 3.80
C ASN A 7 8.65 -0.90 3.83
N THR A 8 9.32 0.18 3.45
CA THR A 8 8.74 1.51 3.32
C THR A 8 8.39 1.78 1.87
N CYS A 9 7.17 2.23 1.61
CA CYS A 9 6.72 2.58 0.27
C CYS A 9 7.44 3.86 -0.20
N ASN A 10 8.09 3.82 -1.35
CA ASN A 10 8.79 4.99 -1.90
C ASN A 10 7.84 6.13 -2.32
N GLU A 11 6.57 5.82 -2.61
CA GLU A 11 5.60 6.82 -3.05
C GLU A 11 4.91 7.54 -1.89
N CYS A 12 4.41 6.79 -0.91
CA CYS A 12 3.61 7.35 0.18
C CYS A 12 4.27 7.31 1.56
N GLY A 13 5.45 6.69 1.69
CA GLY A 13 6.15 6.57 2.97
C GLY A 13 5.53 5.59 3.97
N SER A 14 4.39 4.96 3.66
CA SER A 14 3.79 3.94 4.54
C SER A 14 4.67 2.71 4.63
N LEU A 15 4.75 2.13 5.82
CA LEU A 15 5.22 0.76 5.99
C LEU A 15 4.22 -0.23 5.37
N TYR A 16 4.73 -1.33 4.83
CA TYR A 16 3.91 -2.41 4.28
C TYR A 16 4.67 -3.74 4.31
N TYR A 17 3.96 -4.87 4.22
CA TYR A 17 4.59 -6.17 4.07
C TYR A 17 5.05 -6.38 2.62
N GLN A 18 6.34 -6.59 2.40
CA GLN A 18 6.90 -6.72 1.05
C GLN A 18 6.25 -7.85 0.25
N GLN A 19 5.91 -8.96 0.92
CA GLN A 19 5.26 -10.13 0.31
C GLN A 19 3.85 -9.86 -0.22
N THR A 20 3.20 -8.78 0.19
CA THR A 20 1.81 -8.46 -0.18
C THR A 20 1.72 -7.51 -1.36
N SER A 21 2.87 -6.99 -1.82
CA SER A 21 2.94 -6.14 -3.00
C SER A 21 3.62 -6.89 -4.13
N LYS A 22 3.15 -6.66 -5.37
CA LYS A 22 3.84 -7.13 -6.58
C LYS A 22 5.14 -6.35 -6.83
N MET A 23 5.33 -5.21 -6.16
CA MET A 23 6.52 -4.38 -6.27
C MET A 23 7.27 -4.30 -4.95
N SER A 24 8.57 -4.57 -5.00
CA SER A 24 9.45 -4.56 -3.83
C SER A 24 9.60 -3.19 -3.18
N SER A 25 9.26 -2.09 -3.87
CA SER A 25 9.45 -0.72 -3.39
C SER A 25 8.14 0.07 -3.16
N LEU A 26 6.98 -0.49 -3.53
CA LEU A 26 5.67 0.16 -3.40
C LEU A 26 4.71 -0.69 -2.58
N CYS A 27 3.87 -0.06 -1.77
CA CYS A 27 2.77 -0.77 -1.11
C CYS A 27 1.70 -1.22 -2.12
N SER A 28 0.83 -2.14 -1.70
CA SER A 28 -0.26 -2.65 -2.53
C SER A 28 -1.19 -1.53 -3.02
N GLU A 29 -1.36 -0.46 -2.23
CA GLU A 29 -2.20 0.68 -2.61
C GLU A 29 -1.59 1.50 -3.76
N CYS A 30 -0.34 1.94 -3.60
CA CYS A 30 0.34 2.76 -4.62
C CYS A 30 0.58 1.96 -5.90
N SER A 31 0.95 0.68 -5.77
CA SER A 31 1.16 -0.20 -6.93
C SER A 31 -0.16 -0.45 -7.70
N HIS A 32 -1.30 -0.58 -7.01
CA HIS A 32 -2.61 -0.64 -7.65
C HIS A 32 -2.94 0.65 -8.42
N VAL A 33 -2.79 1.81 -7.78
CA VAL A 33 -3.17 3.08 -8.42
C VAL A 33 -2.30 3.42 -9.63
N LEU A 34 -0.99 3.19 -9.54
CA LEU A 34 -0.01 3.53 -10.58
C LEU A 34 0.02 2.53 -11.73
N TYR A 35 -0.07 1.23 -11.43
CA TYR A 35 0.17 0.17 -12.41
C TYR A 35 -1.01 -0.78 -12.61
N GLY A 36 -2.10 -0.64 -11.84
CA GLY A 36 -3.29 -1.48 -11.97
C GLY A 36 -3.13 -2.88 -11.38
N TYR A 37 -2.16 -3.11 -10.49
CA TYR A 37 -2.01 -4.38 -9.78
C TYR A 37 -3.20 -4.69 -8.86
N GLU A 38 -3.27 -5.90 -8.32
CA GLU A 38 -4.35 -6.30 -7.42
C GLU A 38 -4.44 -5.37 -6.18
N LEU A 39 -5.63 -4.81 -5.96
CA LEU A 39 -5.91 -3.99 -4.79
C LEU A 39 -6.01 -4.87 -3.55
N CYS A 40 -5.32 -4.48 -2.48
CA CYS A 40 -5.54 -5.10 -1.18
C CYS A 40 -6.91 -4.67 -0.63
N ILE A 41 -7.76 -5.63 -0.30
CA ILE A 41 -9.00 -5.36 0.44
C ILE A 41 -8.60 -5.09 1.90
N HIS A 42 -8.39 -3.81 2.21
CA HIS A 42 -7.83 -3.40 3.49
C HIS A 42 -8.73 -3.73 4.66
N GLU A 43 -8.13 -4.33 5.68
CA GLU A 43 -8.80 -4.70 6.92
C GLU A 43 -8.02 -4.06 8.07
N PHE A 44 -8.50 -2.90 8.53
CA PHE A 44 -7.75 -2.08 9.48
C PHE A 44 -7.96 -2.55 10.93
N LYS A 45 -6.85 -2.71 11.64
CA LYS A 45 -6.82 -2.93 13.08
C LYS A 45 -5.64 -2.18 13.68
N ASN A 46 -5.88 -1.46 14.76
CA ASN A 46 -4.86 -0.61 15.41
C ASN A 46 -4.17 0.38 14.44
N GLY A 47 -4.91 0.92 13.48
CA GLY A 47 -4.41 1.93 12.54
C GLY A 47 -3.57 1.38 11.38
N ARG A 48 -3.44 0.07 11.22
CA ARG A 48 -2.79 -0.57 10.06
C ARG A 48 -3.65 -1.68 9.49
N CYS A 49 -3.53 -1.93 8.20
CA CYS A 49 -4.14 -3.07 7.56
C CYS A 49 -3.49 -4.37 8.06
N GLU A 50 -4.26 -5.31 8.62
CA GLU A 50 -3.71 -6.60 9.09
C GLU A 50 -3.10 -7.41 7.94
N LYS A 51 -3.60 -7.19 6.71
CA LYS A 51 -3.18 -7.95 5.53
C LYS A 51 -1.89 -7.42 4.92
N CYS A 52 -1.76 -6.11 4.69
CA CYS A 52 -0.62 -5.52 3.99
C CYS A 52 0.22 -4.54 4.82
N TYR A 53 -0.16 -4.30 6.09
CA TYR A 53 0.49 -3.39 7.04
C TYR A 53 0.47 -1.89 6.69
N TRP A 54 -0.19 -1.55 5.58
CA TRP A 54 -0.44 -0.19 5.16
C TRP A 54 -1.24 0.58 6.20
N ASP A 55 -0.87 1.84 6.47
CA ASP A 55 -1.50 2.69 7.49
C ASP A 55 -2.56 3.67 6.94
N GLY A 56 -2.88 3.57 5.65
CA GLY A 56 -3.81 4.51 5.00
C GLY A 56 -3.11 5.68 4.31
N SER A 57 -1.79 5.84 4.46
CA SER A 57 -1.07 6.96 3.85
C SER A 57 -1.01 6.84 2.33
N VAL A 58 -1.32 7.95 1.66
CA VAL A 58 -1.18 8.13 0.21
C VAL A 58 -0.52 9.49 -0.06
N SER A 59 0.33 9.57 -1.09
CA SER A 59 0.90 10.85 -1.52
C SER A 59 -0.15 11.71 -2.22
N GLU A 60 0.10 13.03 -2.28
CA GLU A 60 -0.79 13.97 -2.98
C GLU A 60 -0.97 13.60 -4.47
N TYR A 61 0.08 13.09 -5.11
CA TYR A 61 -0.01 12.59 -6.48
C TYR A 61 -1.00 11.42 -6.61
N ILE A 62 -0.90 10.42 -5.72
CA ILE A 62 -1.82 9.27 -5.68
C ILE A 62 -3.25 9.72 -5.36
N LYS A 63 -3.44 10.69 -4.45
CA LYS A 63 -4.75 11.28 -4.14
C LYS A 63 -5.36 11.94 -5.38
N GLY A 64 -4.58 12.68 -6.17
CA GLY A 64 -5.04 13.30 -7.41
C GLY A 64 -5.49 12.27 -8.45
N LEU A 65 -4.70 11.20 -8.63
CA LEU A 65 -5.04 10.12 -9.56
C LEU A 65 -6.31 9.38 -9.18
N LYS A 66 -6.57 9.17 -7.88
CA LYS A 66 -7.81 8.54 -7.41
C LYS A 66 -9.04 9.40 -7.68
N GLN A 67 -8.93 10.71 -7.49
CA GLN A 67 -10.03 11.65 -7.72
C GLN A 67 -10.35 11.82 -9.21
N ALA A 68 -9.34 11.79 -10.07
CA ALA A 68 -9.53 11.86 -11.52
C ALA A 68 -10.18 10.61 -12.14
N LYS A 69 -10.24 9.49 -11.39
CA LYS A 69 -10.85 8.23 -11.81
C LYS A 69 -12.28 8.04 -11.28
N SER A 70 -12.84 9.02 -10.55
CA SER A 70 -14.19 8.98 -9.99
C SER A 70 -15.23 9.65 -10.88
#